data_AF-A0A7C4AY99-F1
#
_entry.id   AF-A0A7C4AY99-F1
#
_cell.length_a   1.000
_cell.length_b   1.000
_cell.length_c   1.000
_cell.angle_alpha   90.00
_cell.angle_beta   90.00
_cell.angle_gamma   90.00
#
_symmetry.space_group_name_H-M   'P 1'
#
loop_
_entity.id
_entity.type
_entity.pdbx_description
1 polymer ?
#
loop_
_entity_poly.entity_id
_entity_poly.type
_entity_poly.pdbx_seq_one_letter_code
_entity_poly.pdbx_strand_id
1 'polypeptide(L)'
;MTIVNLKNNAGLPPASGSCINMRSEKVFDSLELREKLIEKLQRMKVKRSEDLQVFGEVFNVEVLMQLYDLLRKGFLKEFNGEISSGKESKVYHAIAKGNIEVAVKIYLTVNTEIRRMMLKYIIGDRRFEKVKGDSRSLVYTWARKEYANLSTMHEAGLSVPKPMLVRKNILVMSFIGENGQRAPLLRELDKLKNPGETYREIISFIVKSRDKAGLVHADLSEYNVMIWNEKPFIIDLSQAVPVTHPLAGEFLRRDIENINRFFMRRGWVDETISVEEVVGRIG
;
A
#
# COMPACT_ATOMS: atom_id res chain seq x y z
N MET A 1 -38.81 35.53 56.06
CA MET A 1 -38.31 36.78 56.67
C MET A 1 -37.37 36.41 57.81
N THR A 2 -36.44 37.30 58.21
CA THR A 2 -35.49 37.10 59.33
C THR A 2 -34.26 36.22 59.06
N ILE A 3 -33.22 36.88 58.54
CA ILE A 3 -31.79 36.69 58.86
C ILE A 3 -31.65 37.10 60.36
N VAL A 4 -30.77 36.61 61.26
CA VAL A 4 -29.30 36.45 61.24
C VAL A 4 -28.87 35.60 62.45
N ASN A 5 -27.74 34.89 62.38
CA ASN A 5 -26.58 35.27 63.22
C ASN A 5 -25.24 34.77 62.68
N LEU A 6 -24.17 35.51 62.95
CA LEU A 6 -22.79 35.32 62.46
C LEU A 6 -21.79 35.40 63.63
N LYS A 7 -20.53 34.99 63.38
CA LYS A 7 -19.35 34.95 64.29
C LYS A 7 -19.33 33.69 65.19
N ASN A 8 -18.22 33.02 65.50
CA ASN A 8 -16.79 33.12 65.12
C ASN A 8 -16.09 31.76 65.47
N ASN A 9 -14.82 31.39 65.16
CA ASN A 9 -13.67 32.07 64.54
C ASN A 9 -12.68 31.04 63.89
N ALA A 10 -11.64 31.53 63.21
CA ALA A 10 -10.24 31.02 63.07
C ALA A 10 -9.92 29.52 62.80
N GLY A 11 -9.10 29.25 61.76
CA GLY A 11 -8.56 27.88 61.54
C GLY A 11 -7.62 27.52 60.36
N LEU A 12 -7.03 28.46 59.60
CA LEU A 12 -5.97 28.25 58.58
C LEU A 12 -6.27 27.35 57.32
N PRO A 13 -5.44 27.41 56.24
CA PRO A 13 -5.82 27.03 54.86
C PRO A 13 -4.91 25.94 54.22
N PRO A 14 -4.87 25.76 52.88
CA PRO A 14 -5.91 25.21 52.02
C PRO A 14 -5.45 23.93 51.29
N ALA A 15 -6.37 23.01 50.98
CA ALA A 15 -6.09 21.86 50.12
C ALA A 15 -6.50 22.15 48.67
N SER A 16 -5.52 22.43 47.81
CA SER A 16 -5.73 22.65 46.37
C SER A 16 -6.01 21.34 45.64
N GLY A 17 -7.30 21.05 45.39
CA GLY A 17 -7.74 19.94 44.53
C GLY A 17 -7.74 20.31 43.05
N SER A 18 -6.58 20.40 42.40
CA SER A 18 -6.53 20.48 40.94
C SER A 18 -6.83 19.11 40.32
N CYS A 19 -7.88 19.03 39.51
CA CYS A 19 -8.19 17.84 38.72
C CYS A 19 -7.08 17.60 37.69
N ILE A 20 -6.19 16.63 37.96
CA ILE A 20 -5.12 16.28 37.03
C ILE A 20 -5.73 15.71 35.74
N ASN A 21 -5.35 16.30 34.62
CA ASN A 21 -5.96 16.09 33.32
C ASN A 21 -5.46 14.78 32.69
N MET A 22 -6.07 13.64 33.05
CA MET A 22 -5.74 12.27 32.57
C MET A 22 -5.66 12.05 31.04
N ARG A 23 -5.92 13.07 30.22
CA ARG A 23 -5.71 13.03 28.77
C ARG A 23 -4.28 13.35 28.33
N SER A 24 -3.46 14.03 29.14
CA SER A 24 -2.08 14.37 28.76
C SER A 24 -1.13 13.17 28.85
N GLU A 25 -1.18 12.41 29.95
CA GLU A 25 -0.22 11.31 30.23
C GLU A 25 -0.19 10.25 29.12
N LYS A 26 -1.35 9.84 28.60
CA LYS A 26 -1.44 8.86 27.49
C LYS A 26 -0.84 9.35 26.17
N VAL A 27 -0.75 10.67 25.97
CA VAL A 27 -0.14 11.25 24.76
C VAL A 27 1.38 11.30 24.93
N PHE A 28 1.86 11.70 26.12
CA PHE A 28 3.29 11.73 26.45
C PHE A 28 3.96 10.35 26.31
N ASP A 29 3.36 9.31 26.91
CA ASP A 29 3.86 7.92 26.83
C ASP A 29 3.95 7.42 25.37
N SER A 30 3.04 7.87 24.50
CA SER A 30 3.08 7.54 23.07
C SER A 30 4.20 8.25 22.30
N LEU A 31 4.57 9.47 22.68
CA LEU A 31 5.64 10.25 22.05
C LEU A 31 7.02 9.76 22.49
N GLU A 32 7.22 9.54 23.79
CA GLU A 32 8.47 9.01 24.32
C GLU A 32 8.74 7.59 23.79
N LEU A 33 7.70 6.74 23.69
CA LEU A 33 7.81 5.44 23.02
C LEU A 33 8.15 5.57 21.52
N ARG A 34 7.61 6.59 20.83
CA ARG A 34 7.90 6.86 19.42
C ARG A 34 9.37 7.22 19.21
N GLU A 35 9.89 8.14 20.01
CA GLU A 35 11.30 8.57 19.99
C GLU A 35 12.23 7.39 20.28
N LYS A 36 11.97 6.62 21.35
CA LYS A 36 12.72 5.40 21.69
C LYS A 36 12.66 4.34 20.59
N LEU A 37 11.58 4.26 19.81
CA LEU A 37 11.49 3.34 18.67
C LEU A 37 12.28 3.83 17.47
N ILE A 38 12.24 5.13 17.17
CA ILE A 38 13.05 5.74 16.12
C ILE A 38 14.54 5.57 16.44
N GLU A 39 14.96 5.81 17.69
CA GLU A 39 16.33 5.58 18.15
C GLU A 39 16.76 4.11 18.02
N LYS A 40 15.87 3.16 18.37
CA LYS A 40 16.13 1.73 18.16
C LYS A 40 16.26 1.38 16.67
N LEU A 41 15.43 1.95 15.80
CA LEU A 41 15.50 1.74 14.36
C LEU A 41 16.78 2.33 13.74
N GLN A 42 17.22 3.52 14.19
CA GLN A 42 18.52 4.12 13.83
C GLN A 42 19.67 3.14 14.10
N ARG A 43 19.74 2.61 15.32
CA ARG A 43 20.76 1.62 15.73
C ARG A 43 20.70 0.30 14.95
N MET A 44 19.56 -0.02 14.32
CA MET A 44 19.32 -1.25 13.55
C MET A 44 19.53 -1.09 12.03
N LYS A 45 20.38 -0.12 11.61
CA LYS A 45 20.85 0.07 10.22
C LYS A 45 19.84 0.69 9.25
N VAL A 46 19.07 1.68 9.70
CA VAL A 46 18.51 2.69 8.78
C VAL A 46 19.66 3.60 8.34
N LYS A 47 19.94 3.68 7.03
CA LYS A 47 21.22 4.20 6.51
C LYS A 47 21.29 5.71 6.26
N ARG A 48 20.18 6.42 6.06
CA ARG A 48 20.17 7.86 5.72
C ARG A 48 19.45 8.69 6.78
N SER A 49 19.94 9.91 7.02
CA SER A 49 19.31 10.89 7.92
C SER A 49 17.95 11.38 7.40
N GLU A 50 17.79 11.45 6.07
CA GLU A 50 16.54 11.80 5.39
C GLU A 50 15.43 10.78 5.70
N ASP A 51 15.76 9.48 5.67
CA ASP A 51 14.82 8.42 6.03
C ASP A 51 14.27 8.63 7.46
N LEU A 52 15.09 9.14 8.39
CA LEU A 52 14.72 9.36 9.80
C LEU A 52 13.66 10.46 9.99
N GLN A 53 13.67 11.52 9.18
CA GLN A 53 12.59 12.51 9.17
C GLN A 53 11.28 11.85 8.71
N VAL A 54 11.33 10.96 7.70
CA VAL A 54 10.15 10.21 7.24
C VAL A 54 9.60 9.30 8.35
N PHE A 55 10.45 8.60 9.12
CA PHE A 55 9.99 7.83 10.30
C PHE A 55 9.32 8.72 11.37
N GLY A 56 9.89 9.90 11.62
CA GLY A 56 9.43 10.87 12.64
C GLY A 56 8.19 11.67 12.28
N GLU A 57 7.87 11.83 11.00
CA GLU A 57 6.72 12.61 10.55
C GLU A 57 5.56 11.72 10.07
N VAL A 58 5.87 10.64 9.34
CA VAL A 58 4.84 9.88 8.58
C VAL A 58 4.30 8.68 9.34
N PHE A 59 5.12 8.02 10.18
CA PHE A 59 4.71 6.77 10.82
C PHE A 59 4.18 6.95 12.25
N ASN A 60 3.03 6.36 12.52
CA ASN A 60 2.53 6.18 13.88
C ASN A 60 3.31 5.09 14.64
N VAL A 61 3.18 5.08 15.97
CA VAL A 61 3.84 4.12 16.87
C VAL A 61 3.60 2.67 16.47
N GLU A 62 2.42 2.34 15.94
CA GLU A 62 2.09 0.98 15.51
C GLU A 62 2.88 0.53 14.27
N VAL A 63 3.11 1.40 13.28
CA VAL A 63 3.97 1.08 12.12
C VAL A 63 5.41 0.91 12.58
N LEU A 64 5.92 1.82 13.42
CA LEU A 64 7.27 1.74 13.98
C LEU A 64 7.50 0.45 14.78
N MET A 65 6.56 0.06 15.64
CA MET A 65 6.59 -1.21 16.37
C MET A 65 6.62 -2.43 15.45
N GLN A 66 5.89 -2.39 14.33
CA GLN A 66 5.88 -3.49 13.37
C GLN A 66 7.19 -3.61 12.59
N LEU A 67 7.74 -2.48 12.11
CA LEU A 67 9.05 -2.45 11.43
C LEU A 67 10.17 -2.89 12.37
N TYR A 68 10.17 -2.41 13.61
CA TYR A 68 11.10 -2.86 14.65
C TYR A 68 11.03 -4.37 14.88
N ASP A 69 9.82 -4.94 14.93
CA ASP A 69 9.63 -6.39 15.03
C ASP A 69 10.18 -7.16 13.82
N LEU A 70 10.05 -6.63 12.59
CA LEU A 70 10.54 -7.28 11.38
C LEU A 70 12.08 -7.31 11.33
N LEU A 71 12.72 -6.21 11.75
CA LEU A 71 14.17 -6.13 11.90
C LEU A 71 14.67 -7.01 13.06
N ARG A 72 14.02 -6.96 14.23
CA ARG A 72 14.37 -7.76 15.41
C ARG A 72 14.25 -9.26 15.19
N LYS A 73 13.27 -9.70 14.39
CA LYS A 73 13.11 -11.11 14.00
C LYS A 73 13.99 -11.53 12.82
N GLY A 74 14.80 -10.62 12.27
CA GLY A 74 15.69 -10.89 11.16
C GLY A 74 14.96 -11.22 9.84
N PHE A 75 13.71 -10.78 9.68
CA PHE A 75 13.01 -10.88 8.39
C PHE A 75 13.51 -9.78 7.45
N LEU A 76 13.57 -8.55 7.97
CA LEU A 76 14.36 -7.46 7.38
C LEU A 76 15.73 -7.39 8.06
N LYS A 77 16.73 -6.96 7.30
CA LYS A 77 18.12 -6.74 7.71
C LYS A 77 18.47 -5.25 7.69
N GLU A 78 17.97 -4.53 6.69
CA GLU A 78 18.17 -3.09 6.47
C GLU A 78 16.85 -2.52 5.95
N PHE A 79 16.49 -1.29 6.33
CA PHE A 79 15.34 -0.56 5.80
C PHE A 79 15.84 0.80 5.32
N ASN A 80 15.55 1.13 4.08
CA ASN A 80 16.13 2.25 3.34
C ASN A 80 15.02 3.21 2.87
N GLY A 81 15.42 4.25 2.14
CA GLY A 81 14.53 5.33 1.73
C GLY A 81 13.32 4.97 0.87
N GLU A 82 12.45 5.96 0.76
CA GLU A 82 11.20 5.93 0.00
C GLU A 82 11.48 5.86 -1.50
N ILE A 83 10.89 4.87 -2.18
CA ILE A 83 11.02 4.68 -3.64
C ILE A 83 9.78 5.14 -4.42
N SER A 84 8.65 5.31 -3.73
CA SER A 84 7.41 5.84 -4.30
C SER A 84 6.46 6.36 -3.22
N SER A 85 5.80 7.49 -3.51
CA SER A 85 4.75 8.08 -2.69
C SER A 85 3.41 8.05 -3.43
N GLY A 86 2.42 7.37 -2.87
CA GLY A 86 1.03 7.41 -3.32
C GLY A 86 0.13 8.09 -2.29
N LYS A 87 -1.10 8.43 -2.70
CA LYS A 87 -2.12 9.02 -1.79
C LYS A 87 -2.52 8.08 -0.65
N GLU A 88 -2.41 6.77 -0.86
CA GLU A 88 -2.93 5.74 0.05
C GLU A 88 -1.83 4.91 0.73
N SER A 89 -0.63 4.91 0.17
CA SER A 89 0.50 4.13 0.65
C SER A 89 1.82 4.74 0.21
N LYS A 90 2.88 4.46 0.97
CA LYS A 90 4.27 4.75 0.61
C LYS A 90 5.02 3.44 0.46
N VAL A 91 5.95 3.38 -0.50
CA VAL A 91 6.77 2.21 -0.76
C VAL A 91 8.22 2.54 -0.46
N TYR A 92 8.87 1.65 0.29
CA TYR A 92 10.26 1.78 0.73
C TYR A 92 11.10 0.65 0.19
N HIS A 93 12.37 0.92 -0.10
CA HIS A 93 13.35 -0.13 -0.35
C HIS A 93 13.84 -0.73 0.97
N ALA A 94 14.01 -2.05 1.04
CA ALA A 94 14.61 -2.72 2.18
C ALA A 94 15.39 -3.96 1.73
N ILE A 95 16.28 -4.44 2.60
CA ILE A 95 17.02 -5.69 2.40
C ILE A 95 16.47 -6.73 3.36
N ALA A 96 16.00 -7.85 2.83
CA ALA A 96 15.56 -9.01 3.61
C ALA A 96 16.71 -9.95 3.96
N LYS A 97 16.42 -10.98 4.78
CA LYS A 97 17.36 -12.08 5.05
C LYS A 97 17.90 -12.67 3.74
N GLY A 98 19.21 -12.91 3.69
CA GLY A 98 19.89 -13.42 2.49
C GLY A 98 20.34 -12.34 1.50
N ASN A 99 20.31 -11.05 1.89
CA ASN A 99 20.62 -9.89 1.04
C ASN A 99 19.67 -9.76 -0.19
N ILE A 100 18.42 -10.20 -0.05
CA ILE A 100 17.41 -10.05 -1.10
C ILE A 100 16.79 -8.64 -1.01
N GLU A 101 16.75 -7.91 -2.12
CA GLU A 101 16.05 -6.62 -2.21
C GLU A 101 14.52 -6.83 -2.18
N VAL A 102 13.84 -6.07 -1.32
CA VAL A 102 12.38 -6.13 -1.14
C VAL A 102 11.78 -4.73 -1.12
N ALA A 103 10.54 -4.62 -1.62
CA ALA A 103 9.71 -3.45 -1.48
C ALA A 103 8.79 -3.61 -0.26
N VAL A 104 8.76 -2.59 0.61
CA VAL A 104 7.86 -2.52 1.76
C VAL A 104 6.81 -1.44 1.50
N LYS A 105 5.59 -1.85 1.15
CA LYS A 105 4.42 -0.98 0.95
C LYS A 105 3.69 -0.81 2.28
N ILE A 106 3.60 0.43 2.75
CA ILE A 106 2.96 0.81 4.02
C ILE A 106 1.75 1.67 3.69
N TYR A 107 0.55 1.15 3.98
CA TYR A 107 -0.70 1.87 3.75
C TYR A 107 -0.95 2.87 4.88
N LEU A 108 -1.38 4.07 4.49
CA LEU A 108 -1.58 5.22 5.36
C LEU A 108 -3.02 5.28 5.90
N THR A 109 -3.27 6.23 6.79
CA THR A 109 -4.62 6.49 7.32
C THR A 109 -5.54 6.99 6.20
N VAL A 110 -6.72 6.39 6.08
CA VAL A 110 -7.69 6.75 5.04
C VAL A 110 -8.59 7.90 5.45
N ASN A 111 -8.70 8.90 4.58
CA ASN A 111 -9.74 9.92 4.65
C ASN A 111 -11.07 9.38 4.08
N THR A 112 -12.14 10.18 4.10
CA THR A 112 -13.47 9.78 3.62
C THR A 112 -13.50 9.46 2.12
N GLU A 113 -12.70 10.12 1.30
CA GLU A 113 -12.63 9.91 -0.15
C GLU A 113 -11.96 8.56 -0.48
N ILE A 114 -10.75 8.34 0.04
CA ILE A 114 -10.01 7.08 -0.09
C ILE A 114 -10.86 5.92 0.44
N ARG A 115 -11.54 6.11 1.59
CA ARG A 115 -12.48 5.12 2.13
C ARG A 115 -13.59 4.75 1.14
N ARG A 116 -14.23 5.73 0.48
CA ARG A 116 -15.27 5.46 -0.54
C ARG A 116 -14.69 4.71 -1.73
N MET A 117 -13.51 5.09 -2.20
CA MET A 117 -12.80 4.40 -3.28
C MET A 117 -12.51 2.94 -2.91
N MET A 118 -11.93 2.68 -1.73
CA MET A 118 -11.64 1.33 -1.26
C MET A 118 -12.89 0.45 -1.19
N LEU A 119 -14.00 0.99 -0.67
CA LEU A 119 -15.26 0.25 -0.56
C LEU A 119 -15.80 -0.20 -1.92
N LYS A 120 -15.58 0.54 -3.01
CA LYS A 120 -16.00 0.16 -4.38
C LYS A 120 -15.41 -1.18 -4.83
N TYR A 121 -14.22 -1.54 -4.36
CA TYR A 121 -13.51 -2.76 -4.77
C TYR A 121 -13.50 -3.86 -3.70
N ILE A 122 -13.96 -3.57 -2.47
CA ILE A 122 -14.19 -4.57 -1.40
C ILE A 122 -15.63 -5.09 -1.45
N ILE A 123 -16.62 -4.20 -1.64
CA ILE A 123 -18.04 -4.60 -1.68
C ILE A 123 -18.29 -5.38 -2.97
N GLY A 124 -18.58 -6.67 -2.85
CA GLY A 124 -18.71 -7.61 -3.97
C GLY A 124 -17.55 -8.61 -4.08
N ASP A 125 -16.47 -8.43 -3.31
CA ASP A 125 -15.42 -9.44 -3.14
C ASP A 125 -15.70 -10.29 -1.89
N ARG A 126 -16.26 -11.48 -2.11
CA ARG A 126 -16.65 -12.46 -1.05
C ARG A 126 -15.53 -12.78 -0.06
N ARG A 127 -14.26 -12.60 -0.44
CA ARG A 127 -13.09 -12.81 0.41
C ARG A 127 -13.00 -11.77 1.55
N PHE A 128 -13.67 -10.62 1.39
CA PHE A 128 -13.54 -9.44 2.26
C PHE A 128 -14.89 -8.81 2.67
N GLU A 129 -16.00 -9.55 2.66
CA GLU A 129 -17.32 -9.01 3.06
C GLU A 129 -17.43 -8.67 4.55
N LYS A 130 -16.71 -9.37 5.43
CA LYS A 130 -16.85 -9.26 6.90
C LYS A 130 -16.00 -8.13 7.53
N VAL A 131 -15.80 -7.04 6.81
CA VAL A 131 -14.89 -5.94 7.22
C VAL A 131 -15.59 -5.02 8.21
N LYS A 132 -14.95 -4.77 9.35
CA LYS A 132 -15.46 -3.82 10.35
C LYS A 132 -15.48 -2.41 9.79
N GLY A 133 -16.50 -1.64 10.17
CA GLY A 133 -16.75 -0.30 9.64
C GLY A 133 -15.70 0.77 9.99
N ASP A 134 -14.70 0.50 10.83
CA ASP A 134 -13.68 1.48 11.18
C ASP A 134 -12.60 1.63 10.09
N SER A 135 -11.89 2.76 10.06
CA SER A 135 -10.87 3.05 9.04
C SER A 135 -9.64 2.15 9.13
N ARG A 136 -9.27 1.67 10.32
CA ARG A 136 -8.06 0.87 10.56
C ARG A 136 -8.25 -0.56 10.05
N SER A 137 -9.39 -1.17 10.33
CA SER A 137 -9.81 -2.46 9.75
C SER A 137 -9.89 -2.41 8.23
N LEU A 138 -10.34 -1.30 7.65
CA LEU A 138 -10.37 -1.11 6.20
C LEU A 138 -8.96 -1.11 5.59
N VAL A 139 -8.02 -0.33 6.15
CA VAL A 139 -6.61 -0.31 5.70
C VAL A 139 -5.97 -1.70 5.76
N TYR A 140 -6.20 -2.44 6.85
CA TYR A 140 -5.65 -3.80 6.99
C TYR A 140 -6.26 -4.80 6.00
N THR A 141 -7.52 -4.57 5.64
CA THR A 141 -8.18 -5.36 4.59
C THR A 141 -7.58 -5.05 3.23
N TRP A 142 -7.33 -3.78 2.93
CA TRP A 142 -6.68 -3.34 1.69
C TRP A 142 -5.31 -4.00 1.50
N ALA A 143 -4.47 -3.98 2.54
CA ALA A 143 -3.17 -4.67 2.56
C ALA A 143 -3.28 -6.19 2.34
N ARG A 144 -4.24 -6.84 3.03
CA ARG A 144 -4.50 -8.28 2.86
C ARG A 144 -5.06 -8.62 1.48
N LYS A 145 -5.81 -7.71 0.85
CA LYS A 145 -6.38 -7.87 -0.49
C LYS A 145 -5.30 -7.78 -1.56
N GLU A 146 -4.40 -6.80 -1.50
CA GLU A 146 -3.25 -6.76 -2.41
C GLU A 146 -2.34 -7.99 -2.23
N TYR A 147 -2.05 -8.40 -0.99
CA TYR A 147 -1.29 -9.64 -0.72
C TYR A 147 -1.95 -10.88 -1.33
N ALA A 148 -3.27 -11.04 -1.17
CA ALA A 148 -4.01 -12.17 -1.71
C ALA A 148 -4.00 -12.15 -3.25
N ASN A 149 -4.22 -10.98 -3.86
CA ASN A 149 -4.21 -10.83 -5.31
C ASN A 149 -2.82 -11.06 -5.93
N LEU A 150 -1.76 -10.52 -5.31
CA LEU A 150 -0.37 -10.80 -5.70
C LEU A 150 -0.06 -12.30 -5.57
N SER A 151 -0.52 -12.96 -4.51
CA SER A 151 -0.29 -14.41 -4.31
C SER A 151 -0.93 -15.20 -5.45
N THR A 152 -2.23 -14.98 -5.70
CA THR A 152 -2.97 -15.68 -6.77
C THR A 152 -2.37 -15.44 -8.16
N MET A 153 -1.99 -14.20 -8.49
CA MET A 153 -1.38 -13.92 -9.80
C MET A 153 0.05 -14.48 -9.93
N HIS A 154 0.84 -14.46 -8.85
CA HIS A 154 2.19 -15.02 -8.85
C HIS A 154 2.16 -16.56 -8.97
N GLU A 155 1.25 -17.23 -8.25
CA GLU A 155 1.02 -18.68 -8.34
C GLU A 155 0.53 -19.11 -9.73
N ALA A 156 -0.29 -18.28 -10.39
CA ALA A 156 -0.70 -18.47 -11.78
C ALA A 156 0.42 -18.14 -12.82
N GLY A 157 1.62 -17.75 -12.37
CA GLY A 157 2.79 -17.51 -13.21
C GLY A 157 2.79 -16.16 -13.95
N LEU A 158 2.07 -15.15 -13.45
CA LEU A 158 2.07 -13.81 -14.04
C LEU A 158 3.24 -12.94 -13.52
N SER A 159 3.67 -11.99 -14.34
CA SER A 159 4.71 -11.00 -14.03
C SER A 159 4.22 -9.96 -13.02
N VAL A 160 4.18 -10.34 -11.75
CA VAL A 160 3.84 -9.46 -10.61
C VAL A 160 4.92 -9.56 -9.52
N PRO A 161 5.07 -8.57 -8.63
CA PRO A 161 5.92 -8.69 -7.45
C PRO A 161 5.54 -9.92 -6.62
N LYS A 162 6.51 -10.77 -6.28
CA LYS A 162 6.29 -11.92 -5.41
C LYS A 162 5.94 -11.43 -4.00
N PRO A 163 4.74 -11.71 -3.47
CA PRO A 163 4.42 -11.34 -2.08
C PRO A 163 5.23 -12.22 -1.12
N MET A 164 5.63 -11.64 0.01
CA MET A 164 6.46 -12.32 1.02
C MET A 164 5.86 -12.27 2.42
N LEU A 165 5.21 -11.15 2.78
CA LEU A 165 4.55 -10.99 4.07
C LEU A 165 3.47 -9.93 4.00
N VAL A 166 2.34 -10.13 4.70
CA VAL A 166 1.44 -9.05 5.08
C VAL A 166 1.25 -9.05 6.60
N ARG A 167 1.39 -7.87 7.21
CA ARG A 167 1.13 -7.65 8.64
C ARG A 167 0.42 -6.31 8.82
N LYS A 168 -0.86 -6.37 9.23
CA LYS A 168 -1.74 -5.20 9.39
C LYS A 168 -1.72 -4.31 8.13
N ASN A 169 -1.10 -3.14 8.19
CA ASN A 169 -0.98 -2.17 7.10
C ASN A 169 0.41 -2.16 6.42
N ILE A 170 1.20 -3.24 6.57
CA ILE A 170 2.50 -3.42 5.93
C ILE A 170 2.44 -4.64 5.03
N LEU A 171 2.78 -4.46 3.76
CA LEU A 171 2.98 -5.50 2.74
C LEU A 171 4.46 -5.51 2.35
N VAL A 172 5.09 -6.68 2.36
CA VAL A 172 6.45 -6.89 1.84
C VAL A 172 6.38 -7.82 0.64
N MET A 173 7.03 -7.42 -0.45
CA MET A 173 7.08 -8.12 -1.73
C MET A 173 8.46 -7.97 -2.38
N SER A 174 8.78 -8.77 -3.39
CA SER A 174 10.03 -8.65 -4.14
C SER A 174 10.20 -7.25 -4.74
N PHE A 175 11.41 -6.70 -4.64
CA PHE A 175 11.74 -5.46 -5.35
C PHE A 175 11.81 -5.72 -6.86
N ILE A 176 11.34 -4.76 -7.68
CA ILE A 176 11.45 -4.78 -9.14
C ILE A 176 12.40 -3.65 -9.53
N GLY A 177 13.64 -4.01 -9.84
CA GLY A 177 14.78 -3.10 -9.95
C GLY A 177 16.05 -3.77 -9.42
N GLU A 178 17.10 -2.98 -9.22
CA GLU A 178 18.41 -3.46 -8.73
C GLU A 178 19.16 -2.33 -8.00
N ASN A 179 20.01 -2.69 -7.04
CA ASN A 179 20.88 -1.76 -6.30
C ASN A 179 20.08 -0.64 -5.59
N GLY A 180 18.86 -0.96 -5.13
CA GLY A 180 17.91 -0.01 -4.54
C GLY A 180 17.28 1.00 -5.51
N GLN A 181 17.55 0.91 -6.81
CA GLN A 181 16.87 1.71 -7.84
C GLN A 181 15.71 0.91 -8.42
N ARG A 182 14.49 1.44 -8.30
CA ARG A 182 13.31 0.78 -8.87
C ARG A 182 13.36 0.82 -10.39
N ALA A 183 12.76 -0.19 -11.03
CA ALA A 183 12.54 -0.13 -12.46
C ALA A 183 11.60 1.05 -12.82
N PRO A 184 11.77 1.65 -14.02
CA PRO A 184 10.92 2.75 -14.48
C PRO A 184 9.48 2.27 -14.73
N LEU A 185 8.52 3.17 -14.51
CA LEU A 185 7.13 2.97 -14.94
C LEU A 185 7.04 3.14 -16.46
N LEU A 186 6.09 2.45 -17.09
CA LEU A 186 5.82 2.56 -18.53
C LEU A 186 5.55 4.02 -18.95
N ARG A 187 4.90 4.81 -18.08
CA ARG A 187 4.71 6.25 -18.26
C ARG A 187 6.01 7.06 -18.34
N GLU A 188 7.03 6.66 -17.59
CA GLU A 188 8.30 7.38 -17.43
C GLU A 188 9.28 7.16 -18.59
N LEU A 189 8.98 6.23 -19.50
CA LEU A 189 9.80 5.91 -20.66
C LEU A 189 9.38 6.73 -21.88
N ASP A 190 10.33 7.36 -22.57
CA ASP A 190 10.08 8.04 -23.86
C ASP A 190 10.02 7.04 -25.03
N LYS A 191 10.68 5.89 -24.90
CA LYS A 191 10.73 4.82 -25.90
C LYS A 191 10.80 3.44 -25.25
N LEU A 192 10.25 2.45 -25.92
CA LEU A 192 10.50 1.02 -25.67
C LEU A 192 11.37 0.46 -26.80
N LYS A 193 12.14 -0.60 -26.52
CA LYS A 193 12.93 -1.31 -27.54
C LYS A 193 12.04 -2.06 -28.52
N ASN A 194 11.08 -2.83 -28.00
CA ASN A 194 10.10 -3.60 -28.78
C ASN A 194 8.67 -3.22 -28.35
N PRO A 195 8.15 -2.02 -28.67
CA PRO A 195 6.89 -1.54 -28.08
C PRO A 195 5.69 -2.45 -28.36
N GLY A 196 5.58 -2.98 -29.59
CA GLY A 196 4.54 -3.93 -29.96
C GLY A 196 4.64 -5.29 -29.27
N GLU A 197 5.83 -5.71 -28.81
CA GLU A 197 6.00 -6.91 -28.00
C GLU A 197 5.54 -6.65 -26.57
N THR A 198 6.01 -5.57 -25.94
CA THR A 198 5.55 -5.15 -24.60
C THR A 198 4.04 -4.96 -24.54
N TYR A 199 3.43 -4.36 -25.58
CA TYR A 199 1.98 -4.25 -25.73
C TYR A 199 1.30 -5.63 -25.71
N ARG A 200 1.75 -6.57 -26.56
CA ARG A 200 1.20 -7.93 -26.61
C ARG A 200 1.39 -8.68 -25.29
N GLU A 201 2.51 -8.50 -24.60
CA GLU A 201 2.74 -9.10 -23.28
C GLU A 201 1.75 -8.58 -22.23
N ILE A 202 1.46 -7.27 -22.22
CA ILE A 202 0.45 -6.64 -21.33
C ILE A 202 -0.96 -7.15 -21.67
N ILE A 203 -1.34 -7.24 -22.95
CA ILE A 203 -2.64 -7.82 -23.34
C ILE A 203 -2.71 -9.31 -22.93
N SER A 204 -1.62 -10.07 -23.08
CA SER A 204 -1.56 -11.47 -22.61
C SER A 204 -1.67 -11.56 -21.08
N PHE A 205 -1.13 -10.59 -20.34
CA PHE A 205 -1.30 -10.49 -18.89
C PHE A 205 -2.78 -10.31 -18.53
N ILE A 206 -3.50 -9.40 -19.19
CA ILE A 206 -4.92 -9.15 -18.93
C ILE A 206 -5.75 -10.44 -19.10
N VAL A 207 -5.56 -11.14 -20.23
CA VAL A 207 -6.26 -12.42 -20.50
C VAL A 207 -5.90 -13.48 -19.45
N LYS A 208 -4.61 -13.72 -19.20
CA LYS A 208 -4.14 -14.72 -18.20
C LYS A 208 -4.58 -14.37 -16.78
N SER A 209 -4.71 -13.09 -16.44
CA SER A 209 -5.19 -12.64 -15.13
C SER A 209 -6.64 -13.08 -14.93
N ARG A 210 -7.50 -12.89 -15.95
CA ARG A 210 -8.89 -13.36 -15.90
C ARG A 210 -8.95 -14.89 -15.87
N ASP A 211 -8.29 -15.58 -16.80
CA ASP A 211 -8.50 -17.04 -17.00
C ASP A 211 -7.76 -17.92 -16.01
N LYS A 212 -6.51 -17.58 -15.67
CA LYS A 212 -5.66 -18.42 -14.81
C LYS A 212 -5.71 -18.00 -13.35
N ALA A 213 -5.80 -16.70 -13.08
CA ALA A 213 -5.85 -16.16 -11.72
C ALA A 213 -7.27 -15.83 -11.24
N GLY A 214 -8.29 -15.86 -12.11
CA GLY A 214 -9.67 -15.52 -11.74
C GLY A 214 -9.85 -14.05 -11.33
N LEU A 215 -8.96 -13.15 -11.75
CA LEU A 215 -8.86 -11.76 -11.28
C LEU A 215 -8.83 -10.75 -12.44
N VAL A 216 -9.48 -9.61 -12.25
CA VAL A 216 -9.38 -8.43 -13.11
C VAL A 216 -8.63 -7.34 -12.35
N HIS A 217 -7.64 -6.69 -12.95
CA HIS A 217 -6.81 -5.68 -12.27
C HIS A 217 -7.63 -4.48 -11.80
N ALA A 218 -8.62 -4.08 -12.60
CA ALA A 218 -9.58 -3.04 -12.32
C ALA A 218 -9.00 -1.64 -12.09
N ASP A 219 -7.73 -1.40 -12.43
CA ASP A 219 -7.10 -0.06 -12.46
C ASP A 219 -5.82 -0.04 -13.32
N LEU A 220 -5.78 -0.88 -14.37
CA LEU A 220 -4.58 -1.02 -15.19
C LEU A 220 -4.38 0.21 -16.07
N SER A 221 -3.17 0.74 -16.06
CA SER A 221 -2.73 1.94 -16.78
C SER A 221 -1.21 1.99 -16.84
N GLU A 222 -0.65 2.97 -17.58
CA GLU A 222 0.79 3.21 -17.69
C GLU A 222 1.50 3.54 -16.36
N TYR A 223 0.73 3.83 -15.31
CA TYR A 223 1.21 4.10 -13.95
C TYR A 223 1.43 2.81 -13.14
N ASN A 224 0.78 1.71 -13.53
CA ASN A 224 0.78 0.43 -12.81
C ASN A 224 1.55 -0.68 -13.55
N VAL A 225 2.34 -0.29 -14.57
CA VAL A 225 3.27 -1.16 -15.31
C VAL A 225 4.69 -0.67 -15.07
N MET A 226 5.55 -1.51 -14.50
CA MET A 226 7.01 -1.31 -14.46
C MET A 226 7.67 -2.07 -15.61
N ILE A 227 8.73 -1.53 -16.22
CA ILE A 227 9.51 -2.23 -17.26
C ILE A 227 10.87 -2.63 -16.70
N TRP A 228 11.10 -3.93 -16.54
CA TRP A 228 12.34 -4.49 -16.01
C TRP A 228 12.88 -5.60 -16.91
N ASN A 229 14.16 -5.51 -17.29
CA ASN A 229 14.79 -6.42 -18.26
C ASN A 229 13.93 -6.64 -19.52
N GLU A 230 13.47 -5.52 -20.09
CA GLU A 230 12.61 -5.44 -21.29
C GLU A 230 11.20 -6.03 -21.15
N LYS A 231 10.82 -6.51 -19.96
CA LYS A 231 9.51 -7.14 -19.67
C LYS A 231 8.62 -6.27 -18.77
N PRO A 232 7.29 -6.30 -18.97
CA PRO A 232 6.33 -5.63 -18.12
C PRO A 232 6.08 -6.44 -16.84
N PHE A 233 6.15 -5.74 -15.70
CA PHE A 233 5.72 -6.21 -14.39
C PHE A 233 4.55 -5.34 -13.93
N ILE A 234 3.47 -5.98 -13.49
CA ILE A 234 2.24 -5.30 -13.10
C ILE A 234 2.16 -5.15 -11.58
N ILE A 235 1.83 -3.95 -11.12
CA ILE A 235 1.87 -3.55 -9.70
C ILE A 235 0.54 -2.90 -9.27
N ASP A 236 0.38 -2.72 -7.95
CA ASP A 236 -0.82 -2.15 -7.32
C ASP A 236 -2.13 -2.94 -7.54
N LEU A 237 -2.10 -4.21 -7.15
CA LEU A 237 -3.27 -5.09 -7.18
C LEU A 237 -4.27 -4.84 -6.04
N SER A 238 -4.19 -3.71 -5.34
CA SER A 238 -5.11 -3.37 -4.23
C SER A 238 -6.57 -3.32 -4.71
N GLN A 239 -6.79 -2.77 -5.90
CA GLN A 239 -8.11 -2.61 -6.50
C GLN A 239 -8.61 -3.88 -7.19
N ALA A 240 -7.71 -4.81 -7.59
CA ALA A 240 -8.05 -5.98 -8.39
C ALA A 240 -9.15 -6.87 -7.77
N VAL A 241 -10.16 -7.22 -8.56
CA VAL A 241 -11.40 -7.92 -8.12
C VAL A 241 -11.50 -9.33 -8.73
N PRO A 242 -12.18 -10.28 -8.07
CA PRO A 242 -12.50 -11.57 -8.69
C PRO A 242 -13.42 -11.39 -9.90
N VAL A 243 -13.33 -12.29 -10.88
CA VAL A 243 -14.22 -12.31 -12.07
C VAL A 243 -15.71 -12.40 -11.75
N THR A 244 -16.07 -12.87 -10.54
CA THR A 244 -17.44 -12.91 -10.03
C THR A 244 -17.95 -11.58 -9.48
N HIS A 245 -17.10 -10.54 -9.44
CA HIS A 245 -17.49 -9.22 -8.94
C HIS A 245 -18.45 -8.54 -9.95
N PRO A 246 -19.54 -7.89 -9.51
CA PRO A 246 -20.56 -7.34 -10.43
C PRO A 246 -19.99 -6.40 -11.52
N LEU A 247 -18.99 -5.60 -11.17
CA LEU A 247 -18.34 -4.65 -12.09
C LEU A 247 -17.12 -5.23 -12.84
N ALA A 248 -16.80 -6.53 -12.71
CA ALA A 248 -15.58 -7.12 -13.29
C ALA A 248 -15.50 -6.93 -14.81
N GLY A 249 -16.63 -7.04 -15.53
CA GLY A 249 -16.68 -6.85 -16.99
C GLY A 249 -16.40 -5.40 -17.41
N GLU A 250 -16.92 -4.42 -16.68
CA GLU A 250 -16.66 -2.98 -16.94
C GLU A 250 -15.20 -2.64 -16.67
N PHE A 251 -14.66 -3.13 -15.55
CA PHE A 251 -13.27 -2.96 -15.16
C PHE A 251 -12.30 -3.56 -16.19
N LEU A 252 -12.60 -4.76 -16.69
CA LEU A 252 -11.78 -5.43 -17.71
C LEU A 252 -11.72 -4.62 -19.01
N ARG A 253 -12.87 -4.11 -19.49
CA ARG A 253 -12.92 -3.23 -20.66
C ARG A 253 -12.08 -1.98 -20.46
N ARG A 254 -12.25 -1.31 -19.31
CA ARG A 254 -11.49 -0.09 -18.94
C ARG A 254 -9.98 -0.33 -18.90
N ASP A 255 -9.54 -1.46 -18.35
CA ASP A 255 -8.12 -1.85 -18.29
C ASP A 255 -7.53 -1.96 -19.72
N ILE A 256 -8.24 -2.61 -20.65
CA ILE A 256 -7.84 -2.75 -22.06
C ILE A 256 -7.81 -1.40 -22.76
N GLU A 257 -8.88 -0.60 -22.62
CA GLU A 257 -8.98 0.74 -23.21
C GLU A 257 -7.86 1.67 -22.76
N ASN A 258 -7.49 1.64 -21.47
CA ASN A 258 -6.41 2.47 -20.94
C ASN A 258 -5.06 2.13 -21.59
N ILE A 259 -4.73 0.84 -21.70
CA ILE A 259 -3.50 0.38 -22.35
C ILE A 259 -3.52 0.73 -23.84
N ASN A 260 -4.61 0.44 -24.56
CA ASN A 260 -4.75 0.81 -25.98
C ASN A 260 -4.58 2.32 -26.20
N ARG A 261 -5.30 3.15 -25.42
CA ARG A 261 -5.24 4.62 -25.48
C ARG A 261 -3.83 5.15 -25.16
N PHE A 262 -3.08 4.50 -24.28
CA PHE A 262 -1.72 4.89 -23.98
C PHE A 262 -0.77 4.58 -25.14
N PHE A 263 -0.74 3.34 -25.63
CA PHE A 263 0.18 2.92 -26.71
C PHE A 263 -0.08 3.67 -28.03
N MET A 264 -1.35 3.86 -28.43
CA MET A 264 -1.71 4.67 -29.61
C MET A 264 -1.26 6.13 -29.47
N ARG A 265 -1.51 6.75 -28.31
CA ARG A 265 -1.15 8.16 -28.05
C ARG A 265 0.36 8.39 -28.01
N ARG A 266 1.15 7.37 -27.72
CA ARG A 266 2.63 7.42 -27.78
C ARG A 266 3.17 7.19 -29.20
N GLY A 267 2.34 6.82 -30.18
CA GLY A 267 2.80 6.40 -31.51
C GLY A 267 3.72 5.17 -31.45
N TRP A 268 3.51 4.30 -30.45
CA TRP A 268 4.35 3.12 -30.22
C TRP A 268 3.82 1.88 -30.94
N VAL A 269 2.56 1.92 -31.40
CA VAL A 269 1.92 0.92 -32.26
C VAL A 269 1.02 1.67 -33.25
N ASP A 270 0.90 1.16 -34.47
CA ASP A 270 0.01 1.72 -35.50
C ASP A 270 -1.45 1.29 -35.30
N GLU A 271 -1.64 0.12 -34.66
CA GLU A 271 -2.95 -0.47 -34.36
C GLU A 271 -2.97 -1.11 -32.96
N THR A 272 -4.17 -1.28 -32.41
CA THR A 272 -4.40 -2.00 -31.14
C THR A 272 -5.51 -3.03 -31.30
N ILE A 273 -5.38 -4.13 -30.57
CA ILE A 273 -6.38 -5.19 -30.48
C ILE A 273 -7.65 -4.60 -29.86
N SER A 274 -8.81 -4.79 -30.52
CA SER A 274 -10.08 -4.24 -30.03
C SER A 274 -10.48 -4.83 -28.68
N VAL A 275 -11.28 -4.10 -27.90
CA VAL A 275 -11.78 -4.58 -26.60
C VAL A 275 -12.58 -5.87 -26.78
N GLU A 276 -13.40 -5.93 -27.82
CA GLU A 276 -14.24 -7.07 -28.20
C GLU A 276 -13.39 -8.29 -28.57
N GLU A 277 -12.30 -8.10 -29.31
CA GLU A 277 -11.37 -9.18 -29.64
C GLU A 277 -10.59 -9.65 -28.41
N VAL A 278 -10.09 -8.75 -27.56
CA VAL A 278 -9.45 -9.16 -26.29
C VAL A 278 -10.43 -9.95 -25.44
N VAL A 279 -11.69 -9.49 -25.28
CA VAL A 279 -12.73 -10.18 -24.51
C VAL A 279 -13.13 -11.52 -25.15
N GLY A 280 -13.14 -11.62 -26.48
CA GLY A 280 -13.45 -12.86 -27.21
C GLY A 280 -12.36 -13.94 -27.12
N ARG A 281 -11.12 -13.57 -26.74
CA ARG A 281 -10.03 -14.53 -26.46
C ARG A 281 -10.16 -15.22 -25.10
N ILE A 282 -11.16 -14.85 -24.29
CA ILE A 282 -11.27 -15.22 -22.87
C ILE A 282 -12.41 -16.21 -22.67
N GLY A 283 -12.08 -17.44 -22.26
CA GLY A 283 -13.02 -18.57 -22.12
C GLY A 283 -13.29 -18.95 -20.68
#